data_AF-A0A7V7E743-F1
#
_entry.id   AF-A0A7V7E743-F1
#
_cell.length_a   1.000
_cell.length_b   1.000
_cell.length_c   1.000
_cell.angle_alpha   90.00
_cell.angle_beta   90.00
_cell.angle_gamma   90.00
#
_symmetry.space_group_name_H-M   'P 1'
#
loop_
_entity.id
_entity.type
_entity.pdbx_description
1 polymer ?
#
loop_
_entity_poly.entity_id
_entity_poly.type
_entity_poly.pdbx_seq_one_letter_code
_entity_poly.pdbx_strand_id
1 'polypeptide(L)'
;MIRAWIAASEIFLFAACAPLTDLGLPKSAALPLGRAETAVGLLPGWPDPDPARLVSAAASRQGSVAIALDGIDGVLAEVAAGHAVVMGTGRHAPVVAAGFDVAAGEVLLVGGPGRIYRQPLAAWRDDGDPPGFWAVAVVPPGELPVAADCAAYLRAAARLLQLGSPWEAVLAFDAGVARWPEDADALAGLGASLGHLGDPEGAARAMAAAQALSRDGAEKDTSRSR
;
A
#
# COMPACT_ATOMS: atom_id res chain seq x y z
N MET A 1 6.59 -36.69 8.64
CA MET A 1 5.99 -36.77 9.99
C MET A 1 5.40 -35.41 10.35
N ILE A 2 4.21 -35.10 9.84
CA ILE A 2 3.45 -33.88 10.17
C ILE A 2 2.04 -34.37 10.53
N ARG A 3 1.74 -34.43 11.83
CA ARG A 3 0.39 -34.61 12.36
C ARG A 3 0.26 -33.89 13.69
N ALA A 4 -0.84 -33.14 13.77
CA ALA A 4 -1.56 -32.70 14.95
C ALA A 4 -0.90 -31.65 15.85
N TRP A 5 -1.50 -30.46 15.90
CA TRP A 5 -2.22 -30.04 17.11
C TRP A 5 -3.18 -28.87 16.83
N ILE A 6 -4.43 -29.05 17.27
CA ILE A 6 -5.53 -28.07 17.33
C ILE A 6 -5.78 -27.80 18.81
N ALA A 7 -5.96 -26.53 19.18
CA ALA A 7 -6.83 -25.96 20.23
C ALA A 7 -6.21 -24.61 20.67
N ALA A 8 -6.93 -23.49 20.85
CA ALA A 8 -8.34 -23.25 21.00
C ALA A 8 -8.67 -21.79 20.63
N SER A 9 -9.88 -21.54 20.14
CA SER A 9 -10.78 -20.45 20.55
C SER A 9 -12.01 -20.49 19.64
N GLU A 10 -13.09 -21.07 20.16
CA GLU A 10 -14.45 -21.00 19.60
C GLU A 10 -15.10 -19.64 19.91
N ILE A 11 -16.17 -19.37 19.16
CA ILE A 11 -17.16 -18.28 19.28
C ILE A 11 -16.78 -17.03 18.46
N PHE A 12 -17.35 -16.88 17.26
CA PHE A 12 -18.12 -15.69 16.85
C PHE A 12 -19.09 -16.03 15.69
N LEU A 13 -20.23 -15.36 15.71
CA LEU A 13 -21.44 -15.64 14.93
C LEU A 13 -21.22 -15.56 13.41
N PHE A 14 -22.00 -16.40 12.71
CA PHE A 14 -22.22 -16.37 11.26
C PHE A 14 -22.68 -14.98 10.78
N ALA A 15 -21.78 -14.23 10.14
CA ALA A 15 -22.14 -13.26 9.11
C ALA A 15 -21.94 -13.93 7.75
N ALA A 16 -23.00 -13.98 6.94
CA ALA A 16 -22.97 -14.59 5.61
C ALA A 16 -21.94 -13.85 4.73
N CYS A 17 -20.87 -14.56 4.42
CA CYS A 17 -19.69 -14.11 3.69
C CYS A 17 -19.98 -14.02 2.19
N ALA A 18 -19.62 -12.91 1.54
CA ALA A 18 -19.42 -12.89 0.09
C ALA A 18 -18.17 -13.73 -0.24
N PRO A 19 -18.22 -14.66 -1.20
CA PRO A 19 -17.08 -15.53 -1.47
C PRO A 19 -15.92 -14.72 -2.05
N LEU A 20 -14.74 -14.85 -1.43
CA LEU A 20 -13.45 -14.27 -1.85
C LEU A 20 -13.11 -14.52 -3.34
N THR A 21 -13.73 -15.52 -3.95
CA THR A 21 -13.63 -15.85 -5.37
C THR A 21 -14.12 -14.72 -6.28
N ASP A 22 -15.05 -13.88 -5.83
CA ASP A 22 -15.58 -12.75 -6.62
C ASP A 22 -14.58 -11.59 -6.76
N LEU A 23 -13.50 -11.58 -5.96
CA LEU A 23 -12.39 -10.62 -6.07
C LEU A 23 -11.34 -11.05 -7.12
N GLY A 24 -11.50 -12.20 -7.78
CA GLY A 24 -10.54 -12.71 -8.77
C GLY A 24 -9.17 -13.10 -8.21
N LEU A 25 -9.06 -13.30 -6.89
CA LEU A 25 -7.81 -13.63 -6.21
C LEU A 25 -7.35 -15.07 -6.49
N PRO A 26 -6.03 -15.34 -6.47
CA PRO A 26 -5.52 -16.71 -6.49
C PRO A 26 -5.98 -17.48 -5.23
N LYS A 27 -5.99 -18.82 -5.30
CA LYS A 27 -6.37 -19.67 -4.15
C LYS A 27 -5.50 -19.43 -2.91
N SER A 28 -4.23 -19.09 -3.12
CA SER A 28 -3.27 -18.78 -2.07
C SER A 28 -2.17 -17.89 -2.64
N ALA A 29 -1.60 -17.03 -1.81
CA ALA A 29 -0.41 -16.25 -2.13
C ALA A 29 0.51 -16.17 -0.92
N ALA A 30 1.81 -16.00 -1.15
CA ALA A 30 2.78 -15.76 -0.10
C ALA A 30 3.93 -14.90 -0.62
N LEU A 31 4.38 -13.97 0.21
CA LEU A 31 5.54 -13.12 -0.06
C LEU A 31 6.84 -13.89 0.16
N PRO A 32 7.92 -13.54 -0.57
CA PRO A 32 9.26 -13.92 -0.15
C PRO A 32 9.51 -13.42 1.29
N LEU A 33 10.00 -14.30 2.16
CA LEU A 33 10.14 -14.01 3.59
C LEU A 33 10.94 -12.71 3.87
N GLY A 34 11.99 -12.44 3.09
CA GLY A 34 12.78 -11.21 3.23
C GLY A 34 12.00 -9.91 2.98
N ARG A 35 10.96 -9.94 2.12
CA ARG A 35 10.09 -8.77 1.90
C ARG A 35 9.19 -8.54 3.12
N ALA A 36 8.65 -9.62 3.69
CA ALA A 36 7.86 -9.56 4.91
C ALA A 36 8.70 -9.13 6.14
N GLU A 37 9.91 -9.68 6.31
CA GLU A 37 10.83 -9.33 7.39
C GLU A 37 11.28 -7.87 7.32
N THR A 38 11.49 -7.33 6.12
CA THR A 38 11.78 -5.89 5.94
C THR A 38 10.63 -5.03 6.49
N ALA A 39 9.38 -5.42 6.18
CA ALA A 39 8.20 -4.73 6.69
C ALA A 39 7.98 -4.89 8.21
N VAL A 40 8.54 -5.92 8.85
CA VAL A 40 8.50 -6.05 10.32
C VAL A 40 9.23 -4.88 10.99
N GLY A 41 10.27 -4.33 10.35
CA GLY A 41 10.97 -3.13 10.83
C GLY A 41 10.11 -1.86 10.84
N LEU A 42 8.92 -1.89 10.24
CA LEU A 42 7.98 -0.78 10.20
C LEU A 42 6.87 -0.89 11.24
N LEU A 43 6.80 -2.00 11.99
CA LEU A 43 5.75 -2.19 13.00
C LEU A 43 5.83 -1.07 14.06
N PRO A 44 4.75 -0.31 14.27
CA PRO A 44 4.74 0.74 15.27
C PRO A 44 4.68 0.15 16.68
N GLY A 45 5.01 0.97 17.67
CA GLY A 45 4.74 0.63 19.07
C GLY A 45 3.25 0.38 19.30
N TRP A 46 2.92 -0.40 20.33
CA TRP A 46 1.54 -0.68 20.70
C TRP A 46 1.30 -0.40 22.19
N PRO A 47 0.18 0.24 22.57
CA PRO A 47 -0.83 0.86 21.71
C PRO A 47 -0.37 2.20 21.09
N ASP A 48 -0.91 2.56 19.94
CA ASP A 48 -0.68 3.86 19.27
C ASP A 48 -2.00 4.44 18.73
N PRO A 49 -2.24 5.77 18.84
CA PRO A 49 -3.48 6.38 18.37
C PRO A 49 -3.59 6.54 16.84
N ASP A 50 -2.48 6.49 16.10
CA ASP A 50 -2.45 6.65 14.65
C ASP A 50 -1.32 5.80 14.01
N PRO A 51 -1.44 4.47 14.10
CA PRO A 51 -0.37 3.56 13.68
C PRO A 51 -0.15 3.59 12.17
N ALA A 52 -1.21 3.78 11.37
CA ALA A 52 -1.10 3.86 9.92
C ALA A 52 -0.21 5.03 9.48
N ARG A 53 -0.36 6.21 10.09
CA ARG A 53 0.51 7.36 9.79
C ARG A 53 1.96 7.12 10.21
N LEU A 54 2.20 6.44 11.33
CA LEU A 54 3.57 6.09 11.76
C LEU A 54 4.25 5.14 10.78
N VAL A 55 3.54 4.10 10.33
CA VAL A 55 4.03 3.15 9.32
C VAL A 55 4.35 3.91 8.03
N SER A 56 3.42 4.71 7.51
CA SER A 56 3.63 5.47 6.27
C SER A 56 4.82 6.43 6.37
N ALA A 57 4.99 7.11 7.50
CA ALA A 57 6.12 7.98 7.74
C ALA A 57 7.45 7.22 7.85
N ALA A 58 7.46 6.05 8.49
CA ALA A 58 8.64 5.20 8.58
C ALA A 58 9.04 4.63 7.22
N ALA A 59 8.07 4.11 6.45
CA ALA A 59 8.27 3.61 5.10
C ALA A 59 8.83 4.70 4.16
N SER A 60 8.26 5.91 4.21
CA SER A 60 8.74 7.03 3.40
C SER A 60 10.19 7.42 3.74
N ARG A 61 10.57 7.39 5.02
CA ARG A 61 11.97 7.64 5.45
C ARG A 61 12.94 6.55 4.99
N GLN A 62 12.43 5.36 4.65
CA GLN A 62 13.19 4.26 4.07
C GLN A 62 13.09 4.23 2.55
N GLY A 63 12.59 5.29 1.91
CA GLY A 63 12.50 5.40 0.46
C GLY A 63 11.35 4.61 -0.18
N SER A 64 10.43 4.05 0.62
CA SER A 64 9.30 3.25 0.12
C SER A 64 8.02 4.08 -0.03
N VAL A 65 7.16 3.67 -0.97
CA VAL A 65 5.81 4.22 -1.12
C VAL A 65 4.87 3.48 -0.17
N ALA A 66 4.06 4.22 0.57
CA ALA A 66 3.10 3.67 1.52
C ALA A 66 1.69 4.23 1.29
N ILE A 67 0.71 3.33 1.14
CA ILE A 67 -0.69 3.67 0.86
C ILE A 67 -1.59 2.97 1.88
N ALA A 68 -2.50 3.74 2.48
CA ALA A 68 -3.52 3.19 3.38
C ALA A 68 -4.51 2.34 2.59
N LEU A 69 -4.94 1.23 3.18
CA LEU A 69 -5.87 0.29 2.57
C LEU A 69 -7.18 0.24 3.35
N ASP A 70 -8.26 0.06 2.61
CA ASP A 70 -9.60 -0.12 3.16
C ASP A 70 -9.91 -1.62 3.27
N GLY A 71 -10.12 -2.08 4.50
CA GLY A 71 -10.56 -3.44 4.80
C GLY A 71 -9.56 -4.54 4.42
N ILE A 72 -9.93 -5.78 4.75
CA ILE A 72 -9.09 -6.95 4.51
C ILE A 72 -8.96 -7.30 3.04
N ASP A 73 -9.95 -6.96 2.21
CA ASP A 73 -9.94 -7.31 0.79
C ASP A 73 -8.81 -6.56 0.05
N GLY A 74 -8.55 -5.30 0.42
CA GLY A 74 -7.38 -4.54 -0.04
C GLY A 74 -6.06 -5.21 0.36
N VAL A 75 -5.95 -5.71 1.60
CA VAL A 75 -4.77 -6.44 2.06
C VAL A 75 -4.50 -7.68 1.22
N LEU A 76 -5.54 -8.47 0.93
CA LEU A 76 -5.39 -9.69 0.15
C LEU A 76 -4.99 -9.41 -1.29
N ALA A 77 -5.54 -8.35 -1.90
CA ALA A 77 -5.17 -7.92 -3.24
C ALA A 77 -3.68 -7.52 -3.31
N GLU A 78 -3.19 -6.76 -2.33
CA GLU A 78 -1.79 -6.34 -2.27
C GLU A 78 -0.84 -7.52 -2.03
N VAL A 79 -1.19 -8.43 -1.11
CA VAL A 79 -0.40 -9.64 -0.86
C VAL A 79 -0.38 -10.55 -2.11
N ALA A 80 -1.49 -10.65 -2.85
CA ALA A 80 -1.54 -11.38 -4.11
C ALA A 80 -0.66 -10.74 -5.20
N ALA A 81 -0.52 -9.41 -5.19
CA ALA A 81 0.41 -8.68 -6.05
C ALA A 81 1.87 -8.75 -5.58
N GLY A 82 2.14 -9.40 -4.44
CA GLY A 82 3.48 -9.54 -3.90
C GLY A 82 3.92 -8.37 -3.02
N HIS A 83 3.02 -7.48 -2.63
CA HIS A 83 3.30 -6.32 -1.78
C HIS A 83 3.17 -6.65 -0.30
N ALA A 84 4.05 -6.09 0.53
CA ALA A 84 3.97 -6.25 1.97
C ALA A 84 2.92 -5.30 2.53
N VAL A 85 2.12 -5.79 3.48
CA VAL A 85 1.08 -4.99 4.13
C VAL A 85 1.26 -5.05 5.64
N VAL A 86 1.39 -3.88 6.27
CA VAL A 86 1.36 -3.75 7.72
C VAL A 86 -0.08 -3.48 8.14
N MET A 87 -0.59 -4.21 9.13
CA MET A 87 -1.99 -4.11 9.53
C MET A 87 -2.20 -4.31 11.04
N GLY A 88 -3.36 -3.86 11.53
CA GLY A 88 -3.76 -4.02 12.93
C GLY A 88 -5.24 -3.77 13.14
N THR A 89 -5.74 -4.10 14.33
CA THR A 89 -7.15 -3.98 14.71
C THR A 89 -7.35 -3.33 16.09
N GLY A 90 -6.30 -2.74 16.66
CA GLY A 90 -6.30 -2.19 18.03
C GLY A 90 -6.34 -3.26 19.15
N ARG A 91 -6.91 -4.44 18.88
CA ARG A 91 -7.06 -5.56 19.83
C ARG A 91 -5.75 -6.32 20.12
N HIS A 92 -4.81 -6.26 19.19
CA HIS A 92 -3.53 -6.96 19.27
C HIS A 92 -2.39 -6.07 18.75
N ALA A 93 -1.16 -6.48 19.02
CA ALA A 93 0.03 -5.87 18.43
C ALA A 93 -0.07 -5.92 16.88
N PRO A 94 0.40 -4.88 16.18
CA PRO A 94 0.43 -4.85 14.71
C PRO A 94 1.26 -5.99 14.12
N VAL A 95 0.90 -6.40 12.91
CA VAL A 95 1.49 -7.52 12.18
C VAL A 95 1.70 -7.18 10.71
N VAL A 96 2.54 -7.95 10.03
CA VAL A 96 2.69 -7.91 8.57
C VAL A 96 1.90 -9.07 7.97
N ALA A 97 0.99 -8.80 7.03
CA ALA A 97 0.39 -9.84 6.20
C ALA A 97 1.41 -10.29 5.14
N ALA A 98 1.74 -11.58 5.16
CA ALA A 98 2.75 -12.18 4.29
C ALA A 98 2.20 -13.29 3.39
N GLY A 99 0.91 -13.63 3.52
CA GLY A 99 0.28 -14.62 2.69
C GLY A 99 -1.16 -14.91 3.10
N PHE A 100 -1.85 -15.72 2.31
CA PHE A 100 -3.19 -16.21 2.63
C PHE A 100 -3.48 -17.54 1.93
N ASP A 101 -4.47 -18.26 2.45
CA ASP A 101 -5.07 -19.44 1.83
C ASP A 101 -6.60 -19.29 1.90
N VAL A 102 -7.23 -19.10 0.74
CA VAL A 102 -8.67 -18.89 0.61
C VAL A 102 -9.44 -20.16 0.98
N ALA A 103 -8.92 -21.33 0.64
CA ALA A 103 -9.59 -22.60 0.91
C ALA A 103 -9.58 -22.94 2.40
N ALA A 104 -8.48 -22.62 3.09
CA ALA A 104 -8.38 -22.74 4.54
C ALA A 104 -9.08 -21.58 5.28
N GLY A 105 -9.34 -20.45 4.60
CA GLY A 105 -9.87 -19.25 5.22
C GLY A 105 -8.87 -18.62 6.19
N GLU A 106 -7.58 -18.64 5.86
CA GLU A 106 -6.49 -18.22 6.75
C GLU A 106 -5.60 -17.14 6.14
N VAL A 107 -5.04 -16.30 7.00
CA VAL A 107 -3.99 -15.33 6.69
C VAL A 107 -2.69 -15.74 7.39
N LEU A 108 -1.58 -15.65 6.66
CA LEU A 108 -0.23 -15.82 7.16
C LEU A 108 0.31 -14.45 7.59
N LEU A 109 0.66 -14.33 8.86
CA LEU A 109 1.09 -13.10 9.48
C LEU A 109 2.52 -13.25 10.01
N VAL A 110 3.30 -12.18 9.91
CA VAL A 110 4.63 -12.07 10.51
C VAL A 110 4.59 -10.92 11.53
N GLY A 111 4.84 -11.23 12.80
CA GLY A 111 5.02 -10.22 13.85
C GLY A 111 6.49 -10.08 14.23
N GLY A 112 6.82 -9.12 15.11
CA GLY A 112 8.14 -9.10 15.72
C GLY A 112 8.35 -10.32 16.64
N PRO A 113 9.57 -10.81 16.91
CA PRO A 113 10.80 -10.93 16.12
C PRO A 113 10.72 -12.05 15.05
N GLY A 114 10.15 -11.77 13.87
CA GLY A 114 10.03 -12.73 12.76
C GLY A 114 9.11 -13.91 13.06
N ARG A 115 8.25 -13.81 14.07
CA ARG A 115 7.33 -14.88 14.46
C ARG A 115 6.23 -14.98 13.41
N ILE A 116 6.02 -16.18 12.91
CA ILE A 116 5.01 -16.49 11.90
C ILE A 116 3.77 -17.04 12.60
N TYR A 117 2.60 -16.51 12.23
CA TYR A 117 1.30 -16.92 12.74
C TYR A 117 0.36 -17.24 11.58
N ARG A 118 -0.55 -18.19 11.79
CA ARG A 118 -1.73 -18.40 10.93
C ARG A 118 -2.96 -18.04 11.74
N GLN A 119 -3.85 -17.25 11.16
CA GLN A 119 -5.10 -16.87 11.80
C GLN A 119 -6.26 -16.96 10.83
N PRO A 120 -7.49 -17.21 11.33
CA PRO A 120 -8.68 -17.13 10.50
C PRO A 120 -8.80 -15.75 9.87
N LEU A 121 -8.98 -15.70 8.55
CA LEU A 121 -9.17 -14.47 7.80
C LEU A 121 -10.38 -13.68 8.31
N ALA A 122 -11.42 -14.39 8.76
CA ALA A 122 -12.62 -13.79 9.34
C ALA A 122 -12.32 -12.94 10.59
N ALA A 123 -11.26 -13.24 11.35
CA ALA A 123 -10.89 -12.42 12.53
C ALA A 123 -10.38 -11.02 12.16
N TRP A 124 -10.08 -10.81 10.87
CA TRP A 124 -9.53 -9.58 10.30
C TRP A 124 -10.47 -8.92 9.30
N ARG A 125 -11.63 -9.51 9.02
CA ARG A 125 -12.69 -8.85 8.25
C ARG A 125 -13.22 -7.66 9.05
N ASP A 126 -13.52 -6.59 8.34
CA ASP A 126 -14.05 -5.37 8.94
C ASP A 126 -15.54 -5.58 9.22
N ASP A 127 -15.87 -5.91 10.47
CA ASP A 127 -17.24 -6.13 10.93
C ASP A 127 -17.85 -4.87 11.58
N GLY A 128 -17.14 -3.73 11.56
CA GLY A 128 -17.59 -2.42 12.05
C GLY A 128 -17.12 -1.98 13.46
N ASP A 129 -16.90 -0.65 13.57
CA ASP A 129 -16.61 0.30 14.67
C ASP A 129 -15.36 0.14 15.61
N PRO A 130 -14.63 1.24 15.96
CA PRO A 130 -13.19 1.28 16.29
C PRO A 130 -12.77 1.23 17.79
N PRO A 131 -11.44 1.19 18.12
CA PRO A 131 -10.26 1.32 17.25
C PRO A 131 -10.15 0.18 16.26
N GLY A 132 -10.43 0.54 15.00
CA GLY A 132 -10.83 -0.35 13.94
C GLY A 132 -9.65 -0.94 13.19
N PHE A 133 -9.99 -1.82 12.27
CA PHE A 133 -9.06 -2.33 11.28
C PHE A 133 -8.31 -1.17 10.61
N TRP A 134 -7.00 -1.32 10.44
CA TRP A 134 -6.18 -0.44 9.62
C TRP A 134 -5.13 -1.27 8.90
N ALA A 135 -4.75 -0.82 7.71
CA ALA A 135 -3.71 -1.46 6.93
C ALA A 135 -2.98 -0.44 6.05
N VAL A 136 -1.70 -0.70 5.78
CA VAL A 136 -0.83 0.09 4.92
C VAL A 136 -0.04 -0.83 4.02
N ALA A 137 -0.27 -0.74 2.71
CA ALA A 137 0.61 -1.35 1.72
C ALA A 137 1.93 -0.59 1.65
N VAL A 138 3.04 -1.33 1.65
CA VAL A 138 4.39 -0.77 1.52
C VAL A 138 5.06 -1.42 0.31
N VAL A 139 5.44 -0.60 -0.65
CA VAL A 139 6.06 -1.04 -1.90
C VAL A 139 7.35 -0.26 -2.20
N PRO A 140 8.30 -0.85 -2.93
CA PRO A 140 9.47 -0.12 -3.44
C PRO A 140 9.05 1.08 -4.30
N PRO A 141 9.88 2.13 -4.35
CA PRO A 141 9.64 3.23 -5.27
C PRO A 141 9.73 2.72 -6.72
N GLY A 142 8.77 3.10 -7.55
CA GLY A 142 8.62 2.59 -8.93
C GLY A 142 7.65 1.41 -9.08
N GLU A 143 7.19 0.82 -7.97
CA GLU A 143 6.03 -0.08 -7.98
C GLU A 143 4.75 0.71 -7.64
N LEU A 144 3.61 0.18 -8.07
CA LEU A 144 2.29 0.75 -7.83
C LEU A 144 1.49 -0.23 -6.97
N PRO A 145 1.06 0.17 -5.75
CA PRO A 145 0.09 -0.60 -4.98
C PRO A 145 -1.18 -0.85 -5.81
N VAL A 146 -1.80 -2.02 -5.64
CA VAL A 146 -3.05 -2.38 -6.34
C VAL A 146 -4.16 -1.38 -6.01
N ALA A 147 -4.23 -0.94 -4.76
CA ALA A 147 -5.23 0.00 -4.26
C ALA A 147 -4.91 1.46 -4.59
N ALA A 148 -3.80 1.76 -5.27
CA ALA A 148 -3.36 3.13 -5.50
C ALA A 148 -4.32 3.88 -6.43
N ASP A 149 -5.00 4.89 -5.89
CA ASP A 149 -5.54 6.00 -6.68
C ASP A 149 -4.43 7.01 -7.01
N CYS A 150 -4.65 7.80 -8.07
CA CYS A 150 -3.65 8.77 -8.55
C CYS A 150 -3.22 9.73 -7.44
N ALA A 151 -4.19 10.35 -6.75
CA ALA A 151 -3.91 11.40 -5.78
C ALA A 151 -3.17 10.86 -4.54
N ALA A 152 -3.56 9.69 -4.03
CA ALA A 152 -2.89 9.04 -2.91
C ALA A 152 -1.46 8.65 -3.25
N TYR A 153 -1.24 8.09 -4.45
CA TYR A 153 0.08 7.71 -4.92
C TYR A 153 0.99 8.92 -5.11
N LEU A 154 0.52 9.98 -5.77
CA LEU A 154 1.31 11.19 -6.01
C LEU A 154 1.65 11.92 -4.71
N ARG A 155 0.75 11.90 -3.69
CA ARG A 155 1.08 12.39 -2.34
C ARG A 155 2.22 11.60 -1.71
N ALA A 156 2.21 10.28 -1.84
CA ALA A 156 3.29 9.43 -1.33
C ALA A 156 4.62 9.66 -2.08
N ALA A 157 4.58 9.81 -3.41
CA ALA A 157 5.75 10.15 -4.21
C ALA A 157 6.32 11.53 -3.85
N ALA A 158 5.46 12.54 -3.69
CA ALA A 158 5.86 13.87 -3.24
C ALA A 158 6.49 13.85 -1.84
N ARG A 159 6.02 12.97 -0.95
CA ARG A 159 6.59 12.80 0.39
C ARG A 159 8.04 12.33 0.33
N LEU A 160 8.40 11.43 -0.60
CA LEU A 160 9.79 11.00 -0.83
C LEU A 160 10.67 12.17 -1.22
N LEU A 161 10.21 13.00 -2.17
CA LEU A 161 10.95 14.19 -2.58
C LEU A 161 11.17 15.16 -1.42
N GLN A 162 10.13 15.42 -0.62
CA GLN A 162 10.21 16.29 0.56
C GLN A 162 11.15 15.76 1.66
N LEU A 163 11.40 14.45 1.69
CA LEU A 163 12.35 13.82 2.61
C LEU A 163 13.80 13.86 2.13
N GLY A 164 14.06 14.43 0.94
CA GLY A 164 15.39 14.46 0.36
C GLY A 164 15.79 13.14 -0.30
N SER A 165 14.82 12.36 -0.77
CA SER A 165 14.99 11.12 -1.53
C SER A 165 14.61 11.34 -3.01
N PRO A 166 15.34 12.19 -3.76
CA PRO A 166 14.95 12.57 -5.12
C PRO A 166 15.08 11.41 -6.12
N TRP A 167 15.96 10.43 -5.88
CA TRP A 167 16.07 9.24 -6.73
C TRP A 167 14.83 8.37 -6.62
N GLU A 168 14.40 8.06 -5.39
CA GLU A 168 13.19 7.31 -5.12
C GLU A 168 11.94 8.06 -5.60
N ALA A 169 11.93 9.39 -5.48
CA ALA A 169 10.88 10.23 -6.03
C ALA A 169 10.80 10.15 -7.56
N VAL A 170 11.93 10.15 -8.27
CA VAL A 170 11.94 9.92 -9.73
C VAL A 170 11.32 8.57 -10.07
N LEU A 171 11.73 7.49 -9.40
CA LEU A 171 11.17 6.16 -9.64
C LEU A 171 9.66 6.13 -9.40
N ALA A 172 9.18 6.73 -8.30
CA ALA A 172 7.77 6.79 -7.99
C ALA A 172 6.98 7.65 -9.00
N PHE A 173 7.44 8.87 -9.31
CA PHE A 173 6.75 9.72 -10.27
C PHE A 173 6.79 9.15 -11.69
N ASP A 174 7.86 8.47 -12.11
CA ASP A 174 7.94 7.80 -13.40
C ASP A 174 6.89 6.68 -13.52
N ALA A 175 6.75 5.84 -12.49
CA ALA A 175 5.67 4.85 -12.42
C ALA A 175 4.27 5.51 -12.40
N GLY A 176 4.13 6.63 -11.68
CA GLY A 176 2.92 7.44 -11.68
C GLY A 176 2.56 7.96 -13.07
N VAL A 177 3.52 8.51 -13.82
CA VAL A 177 3.35 8.99 -15.20
C VAL A 177 3.01 7.83 -16.13
N ALA A 178 3.63 6.66 -15.97
CA ALA A 178 3.31 5.48 -16.76
C ALA A 178 1.85 5.02 -16.55
N ARG A 179 1.31 5.15 -15.33
CA ARG A 179 -0.06 4.75 -14.99
C ARG A 179 -1.10 5.83 -15.34
N TRP A 180 -0.77 7.09 -15.11
CA TRP A 180 -1.62 8.26 -15.31
C TRP A 180 -0.90 9.30 -16.19
N PRO A 181 -0.71 9.01 -17.48
CA PRO A 181 0.06 9.87 -18.38
C PRO A 181 -0.58 11.24 -18.64
N GLU A 182 -1.86 11.38 -18.35
CA GLU A 182 -2.64 12.62 -18.50
C GLU A 182 -2.70 13.45 -17.20
N ASP A 183 -2.02 13.02 -16.14
CA ASP A 183 -1.96 13.75 -14.88
C ASP A 183 -0.79 14.75 -14.87
N ALA A 184 -1.12 16.04 -14.82
CA ALA A 184 -0.11 17.11 -14.84
C ALA A 184 0.75 17.13 -13.57
N ASP A 185 0.21 16.72 -12.42
CA ASP A 185 0.95 16.71 -11.15
C ASP A 185 1.98 15.56 -11.14
N ALA A 186 1.67 14.42 -11.76
CA ALA A 186 2.63 13.33 -11.96
C ALA A 186 3.86 13.80 -12.76
N LEU A 187 3.64 14.49 -13.87
CA LEU A 187 4.72 15.04 -14.72
C LEU A 187 5.48 16.18 -14.05
N ALA A 188 4.79 17.06 -13.34
CA ALA A 188 5.43 18.14 -12.59
C ALA A 188 6.32 17.59 -11.46
N GLY A 189 5.83 16.58 -10.73
CA GLY A 189 6.59 15.88 -9.70
C GLY A 189 7.83 15.16 -10.25
N LEU A 190 7.71 14.51 -11.41
CA LEU A 190 8.85 13.93 -12.13
C LEU A 190 9.88 15.01 -12.47
N GLY A 191 9.44 16.13 -13.04
CA GLY A 191 10.31 17.24 -13.41
C GLY A 191 11.04 17.86 -12.22
N ALA A 192 10.34 18.08 -11.11
CA ALA A 192 10.94 18.57 -9.87
C ALA A 192 12.01 17.60 -9.35
N SER A 193 11.70 16.30 -9.34
CA SER A 193 12.61 15.26 -8.86
C SER A 193 13.88 15.16 -9.71
N LEU A 194 13.76 15.23 -11.05
CA LEU A 194 14.89 15.27 -11.97
C LEU A 194 15.76 16.53 -11.77
N GLY A 195 15.13 17.67 -11.51
CA GLY A 195 15.85 18.91 -11.19
C GLY A 195 16.70 18.78 -9.93
N HIS A 196 16.20 18.11 -8.88
CA HIS A 196 16.96 17.80 -7.67
C HIS A 196 18.13 16.84 -7.91
N LEU A 197 18.05 15.98 -8.93
CA LEU A 197 19.15 15.08 -9.34
C LEU A 197 20.17 15.73 -10.27
N GLY A 198 19.96 16.99 -10.67
CA GLY A 198 20.86 17.69 -11.60
C GLY A 198 20.67 17.30 -13.07
N ASP A 199 19.47 16.82 -13.45
CA ASP A 199 19.06 16.65 -14.85
C ASP A 199 18.12 17.78 -15.29
N PRO A 200 18.66 18.97 -15.65
CA PRO A 200 17.84 20.11 -16.05
C PRO A 200 17.10 19.88 -17.38
N GLU A 201 17.64 19.06 -18.27
CA GLU A 201 17.01 18.76 -19.57
C GLU A 201 15.80 17.85 -19.40
N GLY A 202 15.94 16.79 -18.58
CA GLY A 202 14.81 15.94 -18.18
C GLY A 202 13.75 16.73 -17.42
N ALA A 203 14.16 17.57 -16.46
CA ALA A 203 13.26 18.42 -15.70
C ALA A 203 12.44 19.36 -16.60
N ALA A 204 13.10 20.05 -17.54
CA ALA A 204 12.44 20.96 -18.46
C ALA A 204 11.44 20.23 -19.38
N ARG A 205 11.79 19.04 -19.88
CA ARG A 205 10.88 18.22 -20.71
C ARG A 205 9.63 17.81 -19.94
N ALA A 206 9.79 17.28 -18.73
CA ALA A 206 8.66 16.84 -17.91
C ALA A 206 7.75 18.02 -17.54
N MET A 207 8.32 19.16 -17.16
CA MET A 207 7.56 20.35 -16.81
C MET A 207 6.81 20.95 -18.01
N ALA A 208 7.40 20.92 -19.21
CA ALA A 208 6.73 21.36 -20.43
C ALA A 208 5.52 20.46 -20.77
N ALA A 209 5.64 19.15 -20.56
CA ALA A 209 4.53 18.22 -20.73
C ALA A 209 3.39 18.49 -19.72
N ALA A 210 3.72 18.72 -18.45
CA ALA A 210 2.74 19.09 -17.42
C ALA A 210 1.96 20.37 -17.82
N GLN A 211 2.68 21.41 -18.27
CA GLN A 211 2.06 22.68 -18.71
C GLN A 211 1.19 22.54 -19.96
N ALA A 212 1.47 21.59 -20.85
CA ALA A 212 0.60 21.31 -21.99
C ALA A 212 -0.74 20.75 -21.51
N LEU A 213 -0.72 19.75 -20.62
CA LEU A 213 -1.93 19.14 -20.09
C LEU A 213 -2.80 20.12 -19.28
N SER A 214 -2.19 20.98 -18.46
CA SER A 214 -2.96 21.99 -17.70
C SER A 214 -3.65 23.01 -18.60
N ARG A 215 -3.04 23.37 -19.74
CA ARG A 215 -3.66 24.29 -20.72
C ARG A 215 -4.82 23.63 -21.43
N ASP A 216 -4.65 22.39 -21.89
CA ASP A 216 -5.70 21.63 -22.57
C ASP A 216 -6.91 21.37 -21.65
N GLY A 217 -6.68 21.14 -20.35
CA GLY A 217 -7.74 21.04 -19.35
C GLY A 217 -8.55 22.33 -19.21
N ALA A 218 -7.87 23.47 -19.09
CA ALA A 218 -8.52 24.78 -18.94
C ALA A 218 -9.37 25.18 -20.17
N GLU A 219 -8.92 24.83 -21.38
CA GLU A 219 -9.67 25.07 -22.63
C GLU A 219 -10.93 24.20 -22.72
N LYS A 220 -10.87 22.94 -22.27
CA LYS A 220 -12.04 22.05 -22.22
C LYS A 220 -13.11 22.56 -21.26
N ASP A 221 -12.74 23.05 -20.07
CA ASP A 221 -13.70 23.57 -19.08
C ASP A 221 -14.37 24.87 -19.53
N THR A 222 -13.67 25.72 -20.27
CA THR A 222 -14.24 26.94 -20.86
C THR A 222 -15.18 26.65 -22.04
N SER A 223 -14.98 25.54 -22.75
CA SER A 223 -15.90 25.08 -23.81
C SER A 223 -17.16 24.39 -23.29
N ARG A 224 -17.10 23.75 -22.11
CA ARG A 224 -18.24 23.03 -21.49
C ARG A 224 -19.22 23.95 -20.75
N SER A 225 -18.80 25.18 -20.46
CA SER A 225 -19.57 26.20 -19.74
C SER A 225 -20.25 27.22 -20.65
N ARG A 226 -20.17 27.05 -21.98
CA ARG A 226 -20.89 27.83 -23.00
C ARG A 226 -21.98 26.99 -23.66
#